data_AF-A0A8H3B8Z2-F1
#
_entry.id   AF-A0A8H3B8Z2-F1
#
_cell.length_a   1.000
_cell.length_b   1.000
_cell.length_c   1.000
_cell.angle_alpha   90.00
_cell.angle_beta   90.00
_cell.angle_gamma   90.00
#
_symmetry.space_group_name_H-M   'P 1'
#
loop_
_entity.id
_entity.type
_entity.pdbx_description
1 polymer ?
#
loop_
_entity_poly.entity_id
_entity_poly.type
_entity_poly.pdbx_seq_one_letter_code
_entity_poly.pdbx_strand_id
1 'polypeptide(L)'
;MNRKPATIMNGAGSWVFVDKGSNAQSPSGASSAEPSGVITRHSEFFFDNTLVAIQIENTLFNVHKYQLIKSEVFSDMFKMPKAEGDGPEEGSSPEHPIVMTGIAASDFAALLKVLYARCDPI
;
A
#
# COMPACT_ATOMS: atom_id res chain seq x y z
N MET A 1 7.32 -42.57 -5.59
CA MET A 1 8.17 -41.57 -6.28
C MET A 1 7.53 -41.21 -7.61
N ASN A 2 7.15 -39.94 -7.82
CA ASN A 2 6.88 -39.36 -9.14
C ASN A 2 7.27 -37.89 -9.07
N ARG A 3 8.37 -37.53 -9.76
CA ARG A 3 8.94 -36.17 -9.79
C ARG A 3 8.03 -35.29 -10.65
N LYS A 4 7.45 -34.24 -10.06
CA LYS A 4 6.80 -33.16 -10.82
C LYS A 4 7.86 -32.08 -11.12
N PRO A 5 7.86 -31.52 -12.33
CA PRO A 5 8.92 -30.63 -12.80
C PRO A 5 8.95 -29.33 -11.98
N ALA A 6 10.15 -28.92 -11.59
CA ALA A 6 10.43 -27.61 -11.06
C ALA A 6 11.05 -26.76 -12.18
N THR A 7 10.47 -25.59 -12.42
CA THR A 7 11.12 -24.52 -13.19
C THR A 7 10.78 -23.19 -12.53
N ILE A 8 11.83 -22.48 -12.11
CA ILE A 8 11.82 -21.19 -11.41
C ILE A 8 12.31 -20.08 -12.36
N MET A 9 11.78 -18.87 -12.13
CA MET A 9 12.21 -17.54 -12.64
C MET A 9 11.88 -17.25 -14.12
N ASN A 10 11.57 -16.03 -14.56
CA ASN A 10 11.94 -14.71 -14.05
C ASN A 10 11.01 -13.62 -14.66
N GLY A 11 10.76 -12.52 -13.94
CA GLY A 11 10.48 -11.20 -14.51
C GLY A 11 9.09 -10.93 -15.12
N ALA A 12 8.42 -9.89 -14.59
CA ALA A 12 7.23 -9.23 -15.14
C ALA A 12 5.98 -10.14 -15.30
N GLY A 13 5.22 -10.24 -14.23
CA GLY A 13 3.96 -11.01 -14.21
C GLY A 13 2.89 -10.43 -15.13
N SER A 14 2.70 -11.09 -16.28
CA SER A 14 1.39 -11.21 -16.91
C SER A 14 1.00 -12.69 -16.85
N TRP A 15 -0.04 -13.01 -16.09
CA TRP A 15 -0.61 -14.35 -16.07
C TRP A 15 -1.50 -14.52 -17.29
N VAL A 16 -1.01 -15.25 -18.29
CA VAL A 16 -1.83 -15.72 -19.41
C VAL A 16 -2.14 -17.20 -19.21
N PHE A 17 -3.36 -17.50 -18.76
CA PHE A 17 -3.89 -18.86 -18.82
C PHE A 17 -4.28 -19.15 -20.27
N VAL A 18 -3.46 -19.93 -20.97
CA VAL A 18 -3.86 -20.54 -22.26
C VAL A 18 -4.51 -21.87 -21.93
N ASP A 19 -5.84 -21.89 -21.99
CA ASP A 19 -6.59 -23.13 -22.19
C ASP A 19 -6.96 -23.22 -23.68
N LYS A 20 -6.62 -24.34 -24.30
CA LYS A 20 -6.78 -24.60 -25.73
C LYS A 20 -7.86 -25.65 -25.91
N GLY A 21 -9.06 -25.25 -26.35
CA GLY A 21 -10.08 -26.20 -26.82
C GLY A 21 -11.49 -25.64 -26.99
N SER A 22 -11.77 -25.18 -28.22
CA SER A 22 -13.05 -24.76 -28.83
C SER A 22 -14.31 -25.62 -28.59
N ASN A 23 -15.44 -24.97 -28.29
CA ASN A 23 -16.64 -24.76 -29.16
C ASN A 23 -17.99 -24.83 -28.37
N ALA A 24 -18.94 -24.01 -28.81
CA ALA A 24 -20.17 -23.54 -28.16
C ALA A 24 -21.17 -24.61 -27.66
N GLN A 25 -21.89 -24.30 -26.56
CA GLN A 25 -23.35 -24.06 -26.50
C GLN A 25 -23.88 -24.09 -25.05
N SER A 26 -24.46 -22.97 -24.58
CA SER A 26 -25.30 -22.87 -23.36
C SER A 26 -26.55 -23.77 -23.48
N PRO A 27 -27.19 -24.29 -22.40
CA PRO A 27 -27.55 -23.53 -21.20
C PRO A 27 -27.52 -24.30 -19.85
N SER A 28 -27.83 -23.54 -18.80
CA SER A 28 -28.38 -23.95 -17.50
C SER A 28 -27.47 -24.63 -16.47
N GLY A 29 -27.35 -23.94 -15.33
CA GLY A 29 -27.43 -24.58 -14.02
C GLY A 29 -26.25 -25.44 -13.59
N ALA A 30 -25.06 -24.86 -13.48
CA ALA A 30 -24.05 -25.38 -12.57
C ALA A 30 -23.53 -24.22 -11.74
N SER A 31 -24.03 -24.19 -10.50
CA SER A 31 -23.45 -23.44 -9.39
C SER A 31 -21.97 -23.82 -9.27
N SER A 32 -21.08 -23.10 -9.96
CA SER A 32 -19.65 -23.14 -9.63
C SER A 32 -19.49 -22.32 -8.36
N ALA A 33 -19.76 -22.97 -7.24
CA ALA A 33 -19.35 -22.49 -5.94
C ALA A 33 -17.83 -22.59 -5.89
N GLU A 34 -17.16 -21.58 -6.46
CA GLU A 34 -15.79 -21.25 -6.09
C GLU A 34 -15.76 -21.17 -4.57
N PRO A 35 -14.75 -21.74 -3.87
CA PRO A 35 -14.64 -21.60 -2.43
C PRO A 35 -14.45 -20.12 -2.11
N SER A 36 -15.55 -19.42 -1.83
CA SER A 36 -15.57 -18.09 -1.25
C SER A 36 -15.17 -18.23 0.21
N GLY A 37 -13.88 -18.49 0.43
CA GLY A 37 -13.27 -18.44 1.73
C GLY A 37 -13.34 -17.01 2.24
N VAL A 38 -13.72 -16.85 3.51
CA VAL A 38 -13.68 -15.54 4.18
C VAL A 38 -12.24 -15.02 4.13
N ILE A 39 -12.03 -13.91 3.43
CA ILE A 39 -10.73 -13.24 3.36
C ILE A 39 -10.40 -12.73 4.76
N THR A 40 -9.39 -13.34 5.38
CA THR A 40 -8.91 -12.95 6.71
C THR A 40 -7.59 -12.21 6.55
N ARG A 41 -7.43 -11.10 7.27
CA ARG A 41 -6.20 -10.30 7.28
C ARG A 41 -5.10 -11.08 8.03
N HIS A 42 -3.90 -11.10 7.47
CA HIS A 42 -2.76 -11.73 8.13
C HIS A 42 -2.39 -10.94 9.40
N SER A 43 -2.28 -11.60 10.55
CA SER A 43 -2.04 -10.91 11.83
C SER A 43 -0.71 -10.14 11.88
N GLU A 44 0.30 -10.63 11.18
CA GLU A 44 1.66 -10.05 11.20
C GLU A 44 1.99 -9.17 9.98
N PHE A 45 1.34 -9.43 8.84
CA PHE A 45 1.69 -8.82 7.55
C PHE A 45 0.47 -8.15 6.92
N PHE A 46 -0.33 -7.50 7.77
CA PHE A 46 -1.42 -6.63 7.37
C PHE A 46 -1.24 -5.28 8.07
N PHE A 47 -0.54 -4.37 7.39
CA PHE A 47 -0.22 -3.05 7.94
C PHE A 47 -1.28 -2.05 7.52
N ASP A 48 -2.01 -1.51 8.50
CA ASP A 48 -2.92 -0.38 8.27
C ASP A 48 -2.12 0.93 8.11
N ASN A 49 -2.62 1.84 7.26
CA ASN A 49 -2.09 3.20 7.07
C ASN A 49 -0.58 3.25 6.77
N THR A 50 -0.15 2.44 5.79
CA THR A 50 1.25 2.37 5.34
C THR A 50 1.75 3.66 4.74
N LEU A 51 0.87 4.41 4.08
CA LEU A 51 1.16 5.68 3.44
C LEU A 51 0.46 6.82 4.17
N VAL A 52 1.09 7.99 4.15
CA VAL A 52 0.58 9.24 4.70
C VAL A 52 0.60 10.28 3.60
N ALA A 53 -0.55 10.91 3.36
CA ALA A 53 -0.68 12.03 2.45
C ALA A 53 -0.31 13.35 3.16
N ILE A 54 0.60 14.11 2.55
CA ILE A 54 1.06 15.40 3.06
C ILE A 54 1.00 16.41 1.93
N GLN A 55 0.33 17.54 2.16
CA GLN A 55 0.30 18.65 1.22
C GLN A 55 1.21 19.77 1.72
N ILE A 56 2.10 20.23 0.84
CA ILE A 56 2.94 21.41 1.03
C ILE A 56 2.82 22.27 -0.21
N GLU A 57 2.43 23.53 -0.02
CA GLU A 57 2.13 24.43 -1.13
C GLU A 57 1.08 23.78 -2.07
N ASN A 58 1.39 23.68 -3.36
CA ASN A 58 0.56 23.00 -4.38
C ASN A 58 1.05 21.58 -4.69
N THR A 59 1.91 21.01 -3.84
CA THR A 59 2.50 19.67 -4.04
C THR A 59 1.93 18.69 -3.03
N LEU A 60 1.43 17.57 -3.54
CA LEU A 60 0.97 16.46 -2.72
C LEU A 60 2.02 15.34 -2.69
N PHE A 61 2.42 14.97 -1.48
CA PHE A 61 3.32 13.86 -1.21
C PHE A 61 2.51 12.70 -0.64
N ASN A 62 2.84 11.48 -1.06
CA ASN A 62 2.30 10.27 -0.46
C ASN A 62 3.47 9.35 -0.11
N VAL A 63 3.76 9.21 1.18
CA VAL A 63 5.02 8.62 1.66
C VAL A 63 4.77 7.61 2.77
N HIS A 64 5.70 6.68 2.95
CA HIS A 64 5.56 5.67 4.00
C HIS A 64 5.61 6.26 5.41
N LYS A 65 4.62 5.93 6.24
CA LYS A 65 4.55 6.33 7.65
C LYS A 65 5.83 5.94 8.41
N TYR A 66 6.33 4.72 8.16
CA TYR A 66 7.54 4.21 8.82
C TYR A 66 8.77 5.09 8.55
N GLN A 67 8.78 5.81 7.42
CA GLN A 67 9.92 6.62 7.03
C GLN A 67 9.89 7.99 7.70
N LEU A 68 8.69 8.52 7.95
CA LEU A 68 8.47 9.77 8.67
C LEU A 68 8.74 9.63 10.17
N ILE A 69 8.34 8.51 10.81
CA ILE A 69 8.58 8.29 12.25
C ILE A 69 10.06 8.24 12.64
N LYS A 70 10.99 8.10 11.68
CA LYS A 70 12.44 8.23 11.94
C LYS A 70 12.85 9.66 12.29
N SER A 71 11.98 10.64 12.03
CA SER A 71 12.12 12.03 12.48
C SER A 71 11.33 12.24 13.77
N GLU A 72 11.96 12.81 14.79
CA GLU A 72 11.32 13.07 16.10
C GLU A 72 10.02 13.88 15.96
N VAL A 73 10.06 14.96 15.18
CA VAL A 73 8.89 15.83 14.92
C VAL A 73 7.67 15.05 14.42
N PHE A 74 7.85 14.23 13.38
CA PHE A 74 6.76 13.43 12.82
C PHE A 74 6.36 12.28 13.76
N SER A 75 7.32 11.68 14.47
CA SER A 75 7.06 10.64 15.47
C SER A 75 6.10 11.14 16.55
N ASP A 76 6.33 12.34 17.07
CA ASP A 76 5.49 12.92 18.12
C ASP A 76 4.12 13.34 17.58
N MET A 77 4.07 13.90 16.38
CA MET A 77 2.81 14.21 15.70
C MET A 77 1.90 12.98 15.59
N PHE A 78 2.43 11.81 15.24
CA PHE A 78 1.64 10.57 15.12
C PHE A 78 1.25 9.94 16.47
N LYS A 79 1.86 10.36 17.59
CA LYS A 79 1.48 9.90 18.95
C LYS A 79 0.41 10.78 19.58
N MET A 80 0.20 11.99 19.06
CA MET A 80 -0.84 12.87 19.58
C MET A 80 -2.22 12.23 19.43
N PRO A 81 -3.12 12.41 20.41
CA PRO A 81 -4.50 11.96 20.28
C PRO A 81 -5.11 12.53 19.01
N LYS A 82 -5.72 11.65 18.20
CA LYS A 82 -6.48 12.09 17.02
C LYS A 82 -7.68 12.89 17.49
N ALA A 83 -8.01 13.96 16.78
CA ALA A 83 -9.18 14.76 17.10
C ALA A 83 -10.42 13.85 17.09
N GLU A 84 -11.21 13.90 18.17
CA GLU A 84 -12.45 13.13 18.23
C GLU A 84 -13.50 13.78 17.31
N GLY A 85 -13.85 13.07 16.25
CA GLY A 85 -14.82 13.51 15.27
C GLY A 85 -15.13 12.41 14.27
N ASP A 86 -16.27 12.52 13.58
CA ASP A 86 -16.76 11.56 12.58
C ASP A 86 -16.06 11.72 11.20
N GLY A 87 -15.00 12.53 11.15
CA GLY A 87 -14.25 12.84 9.94
C GLY A 87 -13.11 11.85 9.67
N PRO A 88 -12.70 11.72 8.40
CA PRO A 88 -11.51 10.94 8.05
C PRO A 88 -10.26 11.52 8.73
N GLU A 89 -9.36 10.63 9.15
CA GLU A 89 -8.11 10.99 9.82
C GLU A 89 -7.23 11.85 8.91
N GLU A 90 -6.60 12.87 9.47
CA GLU A 90 -5.64 13.71 8.74
C GLU A 90 -4.44 12.86 8.24
N GLY A 91 -4.13 12.99 6.96
CA GLY A 91 -3.11 12.22 6.27
C GLY A 91 -3.54 10.83 5.82
N SER A 92 -4.77 10.41 6.06
CA SER A 92 -5.27 9.07 5.69
C SER A 92 -5.43 8.86 4.19
N SER A 93 -5.61 9.94 3.41
CA SER A 93 -5.76 9.87 1.97
C SER A 93 -5.34 11.16 1.26
N PRO A 94 -5.10 11.13 -0.06
CA PRO A 94 -4.89 12.33 -0.88
C PRO A 94 -5.97 13.42 -0.73
N GLU A 95 -7.20 13.03 -0.45
CA GLU A 95 -8.37 13.91 -0.24
C GLU A 95 -8.39 14.51 1.17
N HIS A 96 -7.68 13.89 2.11
CA HIS A 96 -7.56 14.30 3.51
C HIS A 96 -6.08 14.36 3.92
N PRO A 97 -5.24 15.20 3.27
CA PRO A 97 -3.82 15.25 3.57
C PRO A 97 -3.53 16.01 4.86
N ILE A 98 -2.34 15.80 5.43
CA ILE A 98 -1.78 16.71 6.42
C ILE A 98 -1.31 17.96 5.70
N VAL A 99 -1.89 19.11 6.02
CA VAL A 99 -1.55 20.38 5.35
C VAL A 99 -0.46 21.10 6.15
N MET A 100 0.73 21.20 5.58
CA MET A 100 1.86 21.88 6.19
C MET A 100 2.11 23.24 5.53
N THR A 101 2.22 24.29 6.34
CA THR A 101 2.48 25.66 5.89
C THR A 101 3.85 26.14 6.40
N GLY A 102 4.45 27.12 5.71
CA GLY A 102 5.74 27.70 6.11
C GLY A 102 6.98 26.88 5.77
N ILE A 103 6.82 25.79 5.01
CA ILE A 103 7.92 25.00 4.45
C ILE A 103 7.79 24.93 2.93
N ALA A 104 8.93 24.95 2.21
CA ALA A 104 8.92 24.78 0.76
C ALA A 104 8.85 23.28 0.40
N ALA A 105 8.15 22.94 -0.68
CA ALA A 105 8.06 21.55 -1.14
C ALA A 105 9.44 20.94 -1.46
N SER A 106 10.39 21.77 -1.94
CA SER A 106 11.77 21.35 -2.21
C SER A 106 12.52 20.90 -0.96
N ASP A 107 12.31 21.59 0.16
CA ASP A 107 13.00 21.30 1.42
C ASP A 107 12.47 20.00 2.01
N PHE A 108 11.15 19.80 1.94
CA PHE A 108 10.55 18.53 2.35
C PHE A 108 11.03 17.37 1.47
N ALA A 109 11.13 17.55 0.15
CA ALA A 109 11.69 16.54 -0.73
C ALA A 109 13.16 16.22 -0.39
N ALA A 110 13.96 17.21 0.02
CA ALA A 110 15.34 16.98 0.48
C ALA A 110 15.38 16.16 1.76
N LEU A 111 14.50 16.45 2.74
CA LEU A 111 14.34 15.63 3.95
C LEU A 111 13.98 14.18 3.60
N LEU A 112 13.01 13.97 2.71
CA LEU A 112 12.61 12.63 2.26
C LEU A 112 13.80 11.88 1.65
N LYS A 113 14.62 12.52 0.81
CA LYS A 113 15.82 11.88 0.24
C LYS A 113 16.77 11.37 1.33
N VAL A 114 17.01 12.16 2.39
CA VAL A 114 17.85 11.74 3.52
C VAL A 114 17.21 10.58 4.28
N LEU A 115 15.92 10.67 4.54
CA LEU A 115 15.16 9.65 5.26
C LEU A 115 15.19 8.30 4.53
N TYR A 116 14.92 8.28 3.22
CA TYR A 116 14.92 7.07 2.40
C TYR A 116 16.31 6.54 2.05
N ALA A 117 17.35 7.39 2.06
CA ALA A 117 18.73 6.94 1.86
C ALA A 117 19.25 6.07 3.02
N ARG A 118 18.65 6.19 4.22
CA ARG A 118 19.00 5.39 5.42
C ARG A 118 18.30 4.03 5.44
N CYS A 119 18.21 3.36 4.29
CA CYS A 119 17.67 2.02 4.23
C CYS A 119 18.80 1.02 4.53
N ASP A 120 18.88 0.57 5.77
CA ASP A 120 19.55 -0.70 6.08
C ASP A 120 18.67 -1.84 5.53
N PRO A 121 19.26 -2.86 4.88
CA PRO A 121 18.50 -3.99 4.38
C PRO A 121 17.80 -4.71 5.54
N ILE A 122 16.53 -5.04 5.32
CA ILE A 122 15.71 -5.91 6.18
C ILE A 122 16.25 -7.34 6.11
#